data_AF-A0A2E8VIQ4-F1
#
_entry.id   AF-A0A2E8VIQ4-F1
#
_cell.length_a   1.000
_cell.length_b   1.000
_cell.length_c   1.000
_cell.angle_alpha   90.00
_cell.angle_beta   90.00
_cell.angle_gamma   90.00
#
_symmetry.space_group_name_H-M   'P 1'
#
loop_
_entity.id
_entity.type
_entity.pdbx_description
1 polymer ?
#
loop_
_entity_poly.entity_id
_entity_poly.type
_entity_poly.pdbx_seq_one_letter_code
_entity_poly.pdbx_strand_id
1 'polypeptide(L)'
;MSCDNPAADQERRMADTPDLSLTTEYRGARLVLTYRANGTAALTINGIERQAAALSSGETAHLSSTVQTDYEWHEFIEGIVRPVAGGIEAVLLANKAEIAREAFQTPTDA
;
A
#
# COMPACT_ATOMS: atom_id res chain seq x y z
N MET A 1 -33.10 25.07 15.11
CA MET A 1 -32.57 23.71 15.29
C MET A 1 -31.43 23.53 14.30
N SER A 2 -30.18 23.56 14.76
CA SER A 2 -29.01 23.29 13.92
C SER A 2 -28.86 21.77 13.85
N CYS A 3 -28.97 21.20 12.66
CA CYS A 3 -28.68 19.80 12.42
C CYS A 3 -27.16 19.69 12.27
N ASP A 4 -26.44 19.59 13.38
CA ASP A 4 -25.07 19.09 13.36
C ASP A 4 -25.14 17.62 12.92
N ASN A 5 -24.68 17.35 11.69
CA ASN A 5 -24.74 16.05 11.06
C ASN A 5 -23.34 15.41 11.24
N PRO A 6 -23.10 14.59 12.29
CA PRO A 6 -21.76 14.09 12.63
C PRO A 6 -21.13 13.21 11.55
N ALA A 7 -21.95 12.66 10.63
CA ALA A 7 -21.47 11.87 9.51
C ALA A 7 -20.62 12.68 8.51
N ALA A 8 -20.95 13.96 8.27
CA ALA A 8 -20.24 14.80 7.31
C ALA A 8 -18.86 15.24 7.84
N ASP A 9 -18.68 15.28 9.16
CA ASP A 9 -17.41 15.64 9.79
C ASP A 9 -16.45 14.44 9.80
N GLN A 10 -16.98 13.22 9.88
CA GLN A 10 -16.20 11.98 9.78
C GLN A 10 -15.70 11.71 8.34
N GLU A 11 -16.52 12.00 7.33
CA GLU A 11 -16.11 11.93 5.91
C GLU A 11 -15.03 12.97 5.57
N ARG A 12 -15.07 14.16 6.21
CA ARG A 12 -14.03 15.19 6.05
C ARG A 12 -12.72 14.83 6.76
N ARG A 13 -12.77 14.13 7.90
CA ARG A 13 -11.56 13.68 8.62
C ARG A 13 -10.84 12.54 7.89
N MET A 14 -11.54 11.68 7.16
CA MET A 14 -10.91 10.64 6.33
C MET A 14 -10.26 11.20 5.06
N ALA A 15 -10.64 12.41 4.62
CA ALA A 15 -10.15 13.04 3.38
C ALA A 15 -8.74 13.66 3.49
N ASP A 16 -8.14 13.71 4.68
CA ASP A 16 -6.83 14.34 4.91
C ASP A 16 -5.74 13.33 5.36
N THR A 17 -6.05 12.03 5.31
CA THR A 17 -5.01 11.01 5.54
C THR A 17 -4.17 10.88 4.27
N PRO A 18 -2.87 11.20 4.29
CA PRO A 18 -2.05 11.08 3.10
C PRO A 18 -1.91 9.62 2.68
N ASP A 19 -1.84 9.39 1.37
CA ASP A 19 -1.45 8.07 0.86
C ASP A 19 -0.05 7.72 1.36
N LEU A 20 0.09 6.51 1.88
CA LEU A 20 1.35 5.98 2.41
C LEU A 20 2.01 5.17 1.31
N SER A 21 3.32 5.35 1.09
CA SER A 21 4.01 4.65 0.01
C SER A 21 5.40 4.19 0.40
N LEU A 22 5.67 2.91 0.13
CA LEU A 22 7.00 2.31 0.18
C LEU A 22 7.55 2.24 -1.24
N THR A 23 8.66 2.93 -1.50
CA THR A 23 9.32 2.95 -2.81
C THR A 23 10.70 2.31 -2.74
N THR A 24 11.03 1.45 -3.71
CA THR A 24 12.37 0.90 -3.88
C THR A 24 12.73 0.72 -5.35
N GLU A 25 14.02 0.75 -5.66
CA GLU A 25 14.55 0.42 -6.99
C GLU A 25 15.15 -0.98 -6.92
N TYR A 26 14.70 -1.88 -7.79
CA TYR A 26 15.21 -3.26 -7.86
C TYR A 26 15.48 -3.63 -9.31
N ARG A 27 16.76 -3.90 -9.63
CA ARG A 27 17.22 -4.31 -10.97
C ARG A 27 16.70 -3.39 -12.10
N GLY A 28 16.73 -2.07 -11.87
CA GLY A 28 16.27 -1.08 -12.84
C GLY A 28 14.75 -0.93 -12.95
N ALA A 29 13.98 -1.65 -12.12
CA ALA A 29 12.55 -1.44 -11.97
C ALA A 29 12.24 -0.63 -10.71
N ARG A 30 11.43 0.41 -10.87
CA ARG A 30 10.88 1.20 -9.78
C ARG A 30 9.63 0.54 -9.24
N LEU A 31 9.67 0.07 -8.00
CA LEU A 31 8.59 -0.61 -7.31
C LEU A 31 8.00 0.33 -6.26
N VAL A 32 6.67 0.48 -6.27
CA VAL A 32 5.94 1.31 -5.31
C VAL A 32 4.77 0.50 -4.77
N LEU A 33 4.73 0.35 -3.45
CA LEU A 33 3.59 -0.21 -2.73
C LEU A 33 2.88 0.94 -2.01
N THR A 34 1.65 1.22 -2.42
CA THR A 34 0.85 2.34 -1.89
C THR A 34 -0.31 1.80 -1.06
N TYR A 35 -0.55 2.39 0.10
CA TYR A 35 -1.79 2.26 0.84
C TYR A 35 -2.54 3.60 0.81
N ARG A 36 -3.71 3.60 0.20
CA ARG A 36 -4.52 4.78 -0.04
C ARG A 36 -5.45 5.07 1.13
N ALA A 37 -5.80 6.34 1.32
CA ALA A 37 -6.76 6.78 2.35
C ALA A 37 -8.11 6.05 2.29
N ASN A 38 -8.52 5.60 1.10
CA ASN A 38 -9.75 4.83 0.89
C ASN A 38 -9.64 3.34 1.26
N GLY A 39 -8.55 2.91 1.91
CA GLY A 39 -8.33 1.54 2.32
C GLY A 39 -7.90 0.61 1.17
N THR A 40 -7.39 1.14 0.07
CA THR A 40 -6.91 0.32 -1.06
C THR A 40 -5.39 0.23 -1.06
N ALA A 41 -4.84 -0.98 -1.17
CA ALA A 41 -3.45 -1.19 -1.49
C ALA A 41 -3.23 -1.34 -3.00
N ALA A 42 -2.14 -0.79 -3.53
CA ALA A 42 -1.77 -0.90 -4.93
C ALA A 42 -0.27 -1.16 -5.11
N LEU A 43 0.06 -2.08 -6.01
CA LEU A 43 1.43 -2.38 -6.44
C LEU A 43 1.66 -1.75 -7.81
N THR A 44 2.57 -0.79 -7.87
CA THR A 44 2.95 -0.07 -9.08
C THR A 44 4.39 -0.42 -9.45
N ILE A 45 4.61 -0.73 -10.73
CA ILE A 45 5.92 -1.12 -11.26
C ILE A 45 6.18 -0.27 -12.49
N ASN A 46 7.26 0.53 -12.45
CA ASN A 46 7.62 1.50 -13.50
C ASN A 46 6.46 2.45 -13.84
N GLY A 47 5.70 2.89 -12.82
CA GLY A 47 4.56 3.79 -12.99
C GLY A 47 3.27 3.12 -13.46
N ILE A 48 3.27 1.81 -13.70
CA ILE A 48 2.07 1.04 -14.09
C ILE A 48 1.53 0.30 -12.87
N GLU A 49 0.27 0.56 -12.49
CA GLU A 49 -0.43 -0.23 -11.50
C GLU A 49 -0.63 -1.66 -12.03
N ARG A 50 -0.02 -2.64 -11.36
CA ARG A 50 -0.07 -4.05 -11.75
C ARG A 50 -1.22 -4.78 -11.07
N GLN A 51 -1.50 -4.41 -9.83
CA GLN A 51 -2.57 -4.98 -9.03
C GLN A 51 -2.99 -3.99 -7.94
N ALA A 52 -4.28 -4.01 -7.61
CA ALA A 52 -4.82 -3.32 -6.45
C ALA A 52 -5.80 -4.22 -5.70
N ALA A 53 -5.95 -4.01 -4.40
CA ALA A 53 -6.91 -4.71 -3.57
C ALA A 53 -7.44 -3.78 -2.48
N ALA A 54 -8.74 -3.84 -2.22
CA ALA A 54 -9.32 -3.22 -1.03
C ALA A 54 -8.92 -4.03 0.22
N LEU A 55 -8.55 -3.33 1.28
CA LEU A 55 -8.29 -3.89 2.60
C LEU A 55 -9.53 -3.68 3.46
N SER A 56 -10.19 -4.76 3.84
CA SER A 56 -11.13 -4.70 4.96
C SER A 56 -10.34 -4.58 6.26
N SER A 57 -10.94 -3.97 7.29
CA SER A 57 -10.29 -3.79 8.59
C SER A 57 -9.77 -5.13 9.14
N GLY A 58 -8.46 -5.20 9.42
CA GLY A 58 -7.80 -6.39 9.95
C GLY A 58 -7.30 -7.40 8.92
N GLU A 59 -7.56 -7.19 7.62
CA GLU A 59 -7.08 -8.08 6.56
C GLU A 59 -5.69 -7.68 6.07
N THR A 60 -4.93 -8.64 5.54
CA THR A 60 -3.66 -8.39 4.85
C THR A 60 -3.89 -8.42 3.34
N ALA A 61 -3.40 -7.40 2.63
CA ALA A 61 -3.40 -7.38 1.17
C ALA A 61 -2.12 -8.04 0.67
N HIS A 62 -2.30 -9.00 -0.23
CA HIS A 62 -1.22 -9.63 -0.98
C HIS A 62 -1.38 -9.26 -2.46
N LEU A 63 -0.45 -8.44 -2.95
CA LEU A 63 -0.37 -8.00 -4.34
C LEU A 63 0.82 -8.67 -4.98
N SER A 64 0.72 -9.06 -6.24
CA SER A 64 1.83 -9.71 -6.94
C SER A 64 1.87 -9.40 -8.41
N SER A 65 3.06 -9.44 -9.00
CA SER A 65 3.24 -9.31 -10.43
C SER A 65 4.55 -9.93 -10.87
N THR A 66 4.56 -10.61 -12.01
CA THR A 66 5.79 -11.05 -12.66
C THR A 66 6.31 -9.93 -13.55
N VAL A 67 7.59 -9.56 -13.39
CA VAL A 67 8.25 -8.50 -14.16
C VAL A 67 9.49 -9.05 -14.83
N GLN A 68 9.66 -8.76 -16.11
CA GLN A 68 10.91 -9.02 -16.80
C GLN A 68 11.93 -7.95 -16.42
N THR A 69 12.98 -8.32 -15.69
CA THR A 69 14.04 -7.39 -15.26
C THR A 69 15.29 -7.49 -16.13
N ASP A 70 15.37 -8.49 -17.03
CA ASP A 70 16.49 -8.68 -17.96
C ASP A 70 16.09 -9.59 -19.15
N TYR A 71 17.03 -9.88 -20.06
CA TYR A 71 16.84 -10.63 -21.31
C TYR A 71 16.16 -12.00 -21.12
N GLU A 72 16.43 -12.70 -20.01
CA GLU A 72 15.82 -14.01 -19.69
C GLU A 72 15.23 -14.09 -18.28
N TRP A 73 15.39 -13.06 -17.46
CA TRP A 73 15.03 -13.10 -16.04
C TRP A 73 13.66 -12.50 -15.79
N HIS A 74 12.77 -13.34 -15.26
CA HIS A 74 11.48 -12.95 -14.72
C HIS A 74 11.57 -12.96 -13.20
N GLU A 75 11.26 -11.83 -12.58
CA GLU A 75 11.19 -11.71 -11.12
C GLU A 75 9.72 -11.72 -10.71
N PHE A 76 9.40 -12.54 -9.72
CA PHE A 76 8.09 -12.49 -9.07
C PHE A 76 8.13 -11.45 -7.96
N ILE A 77 7.41 -10.34 -8.15
CA ILE A 77 7.33 -9.25 -7.18
C ILE A 77 6.07 -9.43 -6.34
N GLU A 78 6.21 -9.29 -5.03
CA GLU A 78 5.11 -9.33 -4.07
C GLU A 78 5.10 -8.04 -3.25
N GLY A 79 3.92 -7.46 -3.06
CA GLY A 79 3.66 -6.37 -2.14
C GLY A 79 2.69 -6.84 -1.07
N ILE A 80 3.09 -6.75 0.19
CA ILE A 80 2.28 -7.13 1.34
C ILE A 80 1.99 -5.88 2.16
N VAL A 81 0.72 -5.57 2.34
CA VAL A 81 0.28 -4.50 3.25
C VAL A 81 -0.55 -5.14 4.35
N ARG A 82 -0.10 -5.03 5.60
CA ARG A 82 -0.81 -5.57 6.76
C ARG A 82 -1.07 -4.49 7.81
N PRO A 83 -2.26 -4.45 8.42
CA PRO A 83 -2.53 -3.59 9.56
C PRO A 83 -1.69 -4.04 10.76
N VAL A 84 -1.16 -3.06 11.50
CA VAL A 84 -0.47 -3.24 12.78
C VAL A 84 -1.07 -2.28 13.80
N ALA A 85 -0.75 -2.44 15.08
CA ALA A 85 -1.26 -1.54 16.11
C ALA A 85 -0.86 -0.08 15.81
N GLY A 86 -1.86 0.78 15.59
CA GLY A 86 -1.66 2.20 15.27
C GLY A 86 -1.17 2.50 13.85
N GLY A 87 -1.22 1.53 12.93
CA GLY A 87 -0.70 1.77 11.58
C GLY A 87 -0.79 0.62 10.61
N ILE A 88 0.07 0.68 9.60
CA ILE A 88 0.28 -0.38 8.62
C ILE A 88 1.76 -0.72 8.51
N GLU A 89 2.05 -1.95 8.09
CA GLU A 89 3.36 -2.36 7.64
C GLU A 89 3.27 -2.76 6.17
N ALA A 90 4.19 -2.21 5.38
CA ALA A 90 4.36 -2.48 3.97
C ALA A 90 5.65 -3.26 3.75
N VAL A 91 5.61 -4.34 2.98
CA VAL A 91 6.76 -5.17 2.63
C VAL A 91 6.76 -5.43 1.14
N LEU A 92 7.93 -5.28 0.50
CA LEU A 92 8.15 -5.70 -0.88
C LEU A 92 9.11 -6.89 -0.92
N LEU A 93 8.76 -7.90 -1.69
CA LEU A 93 9.58 -9.07 -1.95
C LEU A 93 9.83 -9.23 -3.46
N ALA A 94 11.00 -9.73 -3.80
CA ALA A 94 11.33 -10.23 -5.13
C ALA A 94 11.79 -11.69 -4.98
N ASN A 95 11.10 -12.61 -5.65
CA ASN A 95 11.37 -14.05 -5.58
C ASN A 95 11.46 -14.57 -4.13
N LYS A 96 10.53 -14.11 -3.27
CA LYS A 96 10.46 -14.40 -1.82
C LYS A 96 11.58 -13.80 -0.96
N ALA A 97 12.51 -13.05 -1.55
CA ALA A 97 13.50 -12.28 -0.79
C ALA A 97 12.94 -10.88 -0.51
N GLU A 98 12.96 -10.46 0.75
CA GLU A 98 12.60 -9.09 1.11
C GLU A 98 13.60 -8.10 0.53
N ILE A 99 13.07 -7.08 -0.14
CA ILE A 99 13.87 -6.02 -0.77
C ILE A 99 13.59 -4.64 -0.15
N ALA A 100 12.45 -4.47 0.52
CA ALA A 100 12.12 -3.27 1.27
C ALA A 100 11.03 -3.54 2.31
N ARG A 101 11.04 -2.76 3.39
CA ARG A 101 10.05 -2.79 4.47
C ARG A 101 9.93 -1.42 5.10
N GLU A 102 8.70 -1.02 5.41
CA GLU A 102 8.44 0.19 6.19
C GLU A 102 7.15 0.06 7.01
N ALA A 103 7.14 0.66 8.19
CA ALA A 103 5.96 0.76 9.04
C ALA A 103 5.52 2.23 9.10
N PHE A 104 4.26 2.47 8.79
CA PHE A 104 3.67 3.79 8.78
C PHE A 104 2.64 3.90 9.91
N GLN A 105 2.71 5.00 10.66
CA GLN A 105 1.68 5.33 11.62
C GLN A 105 0.47 5.90 10.87
N THR A 106 -0.69 5.30 11.08
CA THR A 106 -1.95 5.94 10.68
C THR A 106 -2.35 6.88 11.80
N PRO A 107 -2.75 8.14 11.53
CA PRO A 107 -3.27 9.02 12.56
C PRO A 107 -4.42 8.30 13.26
N THR A 108 -4.18 7.87 14.49
CA THR A 108 -5.21 7.26 15.32
C THR A 108 -5.97 8.43 15.93
N ASP A 109 -7.24 8.61 15.56
CA ASP A 109 -8.12 9.57 16.23
C ASP A 109 -8.22 9.12 17.70
N ALA A 110 -7.63 9.91 18.60
CA ALA A 110 -7.60 9.66 20.04
C ALA A 110 -8.83 10.26 20.72
#